data_AF-A0A392MW02-F1
#
_entry.id   AF-A0A392MW02-F1
#
_cell.length_a   1.000
_cell.length_b   1.000
_cell.length_c   1.000
_cell.angle_alpha   90.00
_cell.angle_beta   90.00
_cell.angle_gamma   90.00
#
_symmetry.space_group_name_H-M   'P 1'
#
loop_
_entity.id
_entity.type
_entity.pdbx_description
1 polymer ?
#
loop_
_entity_poly.entity_id
_entity_poly.type
_entity_poly.pdbx_seq_one_letter_code
_entity_poly.pdbx_strand_id
1 'polypeptide(L)'
;MLELMSTNLGLKEDYLMNAFGGENELGACLRVNFYPKCPQPDLTLGLSPHSDPGGMTILLPDDFVSGLQVRKGNDWITVRPVPNAFIINIGDQIQ
;
A
#
# COMPACT_ATOMS: atom_id res chain seq x y z
N MET A 1 -4.20 13.67 -1.79
CA MET A 1 -4.13 12.78 -0.61
C MET A 1 -2.98 13.15 0.32
N LEU A 2 -1.77 13.39 -0.20
CA LEU A 2 -0.65 13.89 0.62
C LEU A 2 -0.95 15.22 1.32
N GLU A 3 -1.70 16.12 0.68
CA GLU A 3 -2.16 17.37 1.31
C GLU A 3 -3.06 17.13 2.52
N LEU A 4 -4.08 16.28 2.35
CA LEU A 4 -4.98 15.88 3.43
C LEU A 4 -4.22 15.24 4.60
N MET A 5 -3.23 14.39 4.30
CA MET A 5 -2.36 13.81 5.32
C MET A 5 -1.54 14.87 6.05
N SER A 6 -0.97 15.83 5.32
CA SER A 6 -0.20 16.93 5.91
C SER A 6 -1.07 17.73 6.88
N THR A 7 -2.28 18.11 6.46
CA THR A 7 -3.23 18.85 7.31
C THR A 7 -3.67 18.04 8.53
N ASN A 8 -3.94 16.74 8.37
CA ASN A 8 -4.32 15.87 9.51
C ASN A 8 -3.18 15.67 10.52
N LEU A 9 -1.93 15.84 10.09
CA LEU A 9 -0.74 15.82 10.96
C LEU A 9 -0.45 17.21 11.58
N GLY A 10 -1.27 18.24 11.29
CA GLY A 10 -1.05 19.61 11.76
C GLY A 10 0.09 20.34 11.03
N LEU A 11 0.45 19.87 9.84
CA LEU A 11 1.49 20.44 9.00
C LEU A 11 0.87 21.41 7.97
N LYS A 12 1.72 22.19 7.31
CA LYS A 12 1.32 22.97 6.13
C LYS A 12 0.82 22.02 5.04
N GLU A 13 -0.22 22.39 4.33
CA GLU A 13 -0.91 21.55 3.34
C GLU A 13 0.05 20.92 2.31
N ASP A 14 1.04 21.66 1.83
CA ASP A 14 2.03 21.20 0.84
C ASP A 14 3.25 20.49 1.44
N TYR A 15 3.28 20.25 2.77
CA TYR A 15 4.49 19.77 3.46
C TYR A 15 4.97 18.42 2.95
N LEU A 16 4.12 17.39 2.95
CA LEU A 16 4.54 16.06 2.51
C LEU A 16 4.88 16.04 1.02
N MET A 17 4.14 16.80 0.19
CA MET A 17 4.44 16.91 -1.24
C MET A 17 5.85 17.45 -1.46
N ASN A 18 6.22 18.51 -0.76
CA ASN A 18 7.55 19.11 -0.84
C ASN A 18 8.64 18.20 -0.23
N ALA A 19 8.32 17.46 0.84
CA ALA A 19 9.24 16.51 1.46
C ALA A 19 9.60 15.34 0.52
N PHE A 20 8.69 14.97 -0.39
CA PHE A 20 8.93 13.98 -1.44
C PHE A 20 9.59 14.56 -2.71
N GLY A 21 10.15 15.78 -2.64
CA GLY A 21 10.84 16.43 -3.77
C GLY A 21 9.94 17.34 -4.62
N GLY A 22 8.69 17.57 -4.20
CA GLY A 22 7.74 18.42 -4.90
C GLY A 22 7.28 17.83 -6.24
N GLU A 23 6.59 18.63 -7.05
CA GLU A 23 5.98 18.17 -8.31
C GLU A 23 6.98 17.62 -9.33
N ASN A 24 8.24 18.03 -9.27
CA ASN A 24 9.24 17.70 -10.28
C ASN A 24 10.05 16.42 -9.96
N GLU A 25 10.08 16.00 -8.70
CA GLU A 25 10.90 14.85 -8.25
C GLU A 25 10.07 13.74 -7.60
N LEU A 26 8.74 13.93 -7.49
CA LEU A 26 7.84 12.90 -7.00
C LEU A 26 7.87 11.66 -7.91
N GLY A 27 8.59 10.64 -7.48
CA GLY A 27 8.68 9.37 -8.18
C GLY A 27 7.43 8.53 -8.00
N ALA A 28 6.83 8.08 -9.11
CA ALA A 28 5.76 7.09 -9.11
C ALA A 28 6.25 5.79 -9.76
N CYS A 29 5.94 4.64 -9.14
CA CYS A 29 6.22 3.32 -9.67
C CYS A 29 4.91 2.54 -9.85
N LEU A 30 4.70 1.95 -11.02
CA LEU A 30 3.60 1.03 -11.26
C LEU A 30 4.12 -0.41 -11.21
N ARG A 31 3.54 -1.22 -10.32
CA ARG A 31 3.79 -2.67 -10.26
C ARG A 31 2.49 -3.41 -10.53
N VAL A 32 2.52 -4.32 -11.50
CA VAL A 32 1.40 -5.20 -11.84
C VAL A 32 1.79 -6.63 -11.43
N ASN A 33 1.06 -7.19 -10.48
CA ASN A 33 1.32 -8.54 -9.96
C ASN A 33 0.23 -9.51 -10.43
N PHE A 34 0.63 -10.70 -10.84
CA PHE A 34 -0.28 -11.80 -11.15
C PHE A 34 0.07 -13.02 -10.30
N TYR A 35 -0.86 -13.44 -9.44
CA TYR A 35 -0.68 -14.58 -8.54
C TYR A 35 -1.53 -15.76 -9.02
N PRO A 36 -0.95 -16.75 -9.73
CA PRO A 36 -1.70 -17.89 -10.23
C PRO A 36 -2.15 -18.83 -9.09
N LYS A 37 -3.10 -19.73 -9.40
CA LYS A 37 -3.51 -20.79 -8.47
C LYS A 37 -2.31 -21.65 -8.08
N CYS A 38 -2.11 -21.84 -6.78
CA CYS A 38 -1.04 -22.69 -6.23
C CYS A 38 -1.62 -24.03 -5.75
N PRO A 39 -1.04 -25.19 -6.12
CA PRO A 39 -1.48 -26.50 -5.61
C PRO A 39 -1.21 -26.70 -4.11
N GLN A 40 -0.21 -26.03 -3.55
CA GLN A 40 0.21 -26.17 -2.15
C GLN A 40 0.37 -24.78 -1.49
N PRO A 41 -0.71 -24.01 -1.34
CA PRO A 41 -0.66 -22.62 -0.87
C PRO A 41 -0.15 -22.49 0.57
N ASP A 42 -0.24 -23.54 1.39
CA ASP A 42 0.26 -23.52 2.78
C ASP A 42 1.79 -23.63 2.88
N LEU A 43 2.47 -23.95 1.76
CA LEU A 43 3.93 -24.14 1.72
C LEU A 43 4.66 -22.97 1.04
N THR A 44 3.94 -21.99 0.52
CA THR A 44 4.53 -20.86 -0.20
C THR A 44 3.72 -19.60 0.01
N LEU A 45 4.30 -18.45 -0.33
CA LEU A 45 3.62 -17.16 -0.31
C LEU A 45 3.68 -16.56 -1.72
N GLY A 46 2.60 -15.90 -2.14
CA GLY A 46 2.61 -15.10 -3.36
C GLY A 46 3.67 -13.99 -3.30
N LEU A 47 3.81 -13.38 -2.12
CA LEU A 47 4.83 -12.38 -1.81
C LEU A 47 5.21 -12.50 -0.34
N SER A 48 6.50 -12.45 -0.01
CA SER A 48 6.97 -12.53 1.37
C SER A 48 6.54 -11.31 2.19
N PRO A 49 6.40 -11.43 3.53
CA PRO A 49 6.12 -10.30 4.40
C PRO A 49 7.16 -9.17 4.23
N HIS A 50 6.70 -7.94 4.06
CA HIS A 50 7.54 -6.74 3.93
C HIS A 50 6.73 -5.49 4.31
N SER A 51 7.44 -4.38 4.47
CA SER A 51 6.88 -3.03 4.40
C SER A 51 7.16 -2.41 3.02
N ASP A 52 6.35 -1.45 2.62
CA ASP A 52 6.56 -0.75 1.36
C ASP A 52 7.61 0.37 1.55
N PRO A 53 8.70 0.40 0.78
CA PRO A 53 9.80 1.35 1.01
C PRO A 53 9.49 2.80 0.62
N GLY A 54 8.36 3.04 -0.06
CA GLY A 54 7.95 4.37 -0.54
C GLY A 54 7.19 5.20 0.49
N GLY A 55 6.52 6.26 0.04
CA GLY A 55 5.65 7.07 0.90
C GLY A 55 4.23 6.51 1.02
N MET A 56 3.61 6.21 -0.12
CA MET A 56 2.24 5.71 -0.18
C MET A 56 2.08 4.76 -1.36
N THR A 57 1.30 3.70 -1.15
CA THR A 57 0.91 2.77 -2.20
C THR A 57 -0.61 2.83 -2.37
N ILE A 58 -1.03 2.88 -3.63
CA ILE A 58 -2.43 2.82 -4.06
C ILE A 58 -2.60 1.52 -4.82
N LEU A 59 -3.32 0.57 -4.22
CA LEU A 59 -3.50 -0.78 -4.75
C LEU A 59 -4.93 -0.95 -5.26
N LEU A 60 -5.05 -1.40 -6.52
CA LEU A 60 -6.27 -1.98 -7.05
C LEU A 60 -6.18 -3.51 -6.90
N PRO A 61 -6.91 -4.12 -5.93
CA PRO A 61 -6.92 -5.57 -5.77
C PRO A 61 -7.83 -6.25 -6.80
N ASP A 62 -7.75 -7.57 -6.89
CA ASP A 62 -8.78 -8.39 -7.55
C ASP A 62 -10.09 -8.31 -6.75
N ASP A 63 -11.22 -8.07 -7.43
CA ASP A 63 -12.54 -7.90 -6.79
C ASP A 63 -13.07 -9.18 -6.14
N PHE A 64 -12.61 -10.36 -6.57
CA PHE A 64 -13.19 -11.65 -6.20
C PHE A 64 -12.20 -12.58 -5.49
N VAL A 65 -10.89 -12.36 -5.66
CA VAL A 65 -9.85 -13.20 -5.06
C VAL A 65 -9.19 -12.47 -3.89
N SER A 66 -9.38 -13.00 -2.67
CA SER A 66 -8.65 -12.52 -1.49
C SER A 66 -7.24 -13.12 -1.44
N GLY A 67 -6.27 -12.33 -0.97
CA GLY A 67 -4.89 -12.77 -0.79
C GLY A 67 -4.01 -11.79 -0.03
N LEU A 68 -4.32 -10.50 -0.09
CA LEU A 68 -3.60 -9.50 0.72
C LEU A 68 -3.93 -9.68 2.20
N GLN A 69 -2.88 -9.74 3.02
CA GLN A 69 -2.98 -9.71 4.47
C GLN A 69 -2.06 -8.64 5.03
N VAL A 70 -2.49 -8.00 6.11
CA VAL A 70 -1.70 -7.01 6.87
C VAL A 70 -1.45 -7.54 8.27
N ARG A 71 -0.24 -7.33 8.79
CA ARG A 71 0.11 -7.74 10.15
C ARG A 71 -0.26 -6.63 11.14
N LYS A 72 -1.08 -6.93 12.15
CA LYS A 72 -1.40 -6.03 13.25
C LYS A 72 -1.01 -6.71 14.57
N GLY A 73 0.07 -6.22 15.19
CA GLY A 73 0.69 -6.93 16.32
C GLY A 73 1.26 -8.28 15.85
N ASN A 74 0.78 -9.37 16.44
CA ASN A 74 1.18 -10.74 16.08
C ASN A 74 0.21 -11.42 15.11
N ASP A 75 -0.91 -10.77 14.77
CA ASP A 75 -1.97 -11.36 13.97
C ASP A 75 -1.93 -10.89 12.53
N TRP A 76 -2.29 -11.80 11.61
CA TRP A 76 -2.51 -11.49 10.21
C TRP A 76 -3.99 -11.26 9.95
N ILE A 77 -4.30 -10.10 9.37
CA ILE A 77 -5.67 -9.70 9.04
C ILE A 77 -5.80 -9.69 7.52
N THR A 78 -6.72 -10.51 7.00
CA THR A 78 -7.06 -10.50 5.57
C THR A 78 -7.81 -9.23 5.21
N VAL A 79 -7.27 -8.48 4.25
CA VAL A 79 -7.95 -7.30 3.68
C VAL A 79 -8.94 -7.80 2.64
N ARG A 80 -10.23 -7.66 2.94
CA ARG A 80 -11.30 -8.09 2.04
C ARG A 80 -11.39 -7.10 0.87
N PRO A 81 -11.41 -7.58 -0.39
CA PRO A 81 -11.70 -6.73 -1.54
C PRO A 81 -13.07 -6.06 -1.34
N VAL A 82 -13.13 -4.76 -1.65
CA VAL A 82 -14.37 -4.00 -1.73
C VAL A 82 -14.53 -3.58 -3.19
N PRO A 83 -15.61 -3.98 -3.88
CA PRO A 83 -15.78 -3.66 -5.30
C PRO A 83 -15.67 -2.16 -5.56
N ASN A 84 -14.91 -1.80 -6.60
CA ASN A 84 -14.65 -0.41 -7.02
C ASN A 84 -13.88 0.44 -5.97
N ALA A 85 -13.13 -0.19 -5.07
CA ALA A 85 -12.33 0.51 -4.08
C ALA A 85 -10.82 0.29 -4.29
N PHE A 86 -10.03 1.29 -3.93
CA PHE A 86 -8.59 1.17 -3.79
C PHE A 86 -8.23 0.88 -2.34
N ILE A 87 -7.19 0.06 -2.14
CA ILE A 87 -6.53 -0.11 -0.85
C ILE A 87 -5.39 0.90 -0.80
N ILE A 88 -5.36 1.70 0.27
CA ILE A 88 -4.28 2.65 0.52
C ILE A 88 -3.44 2.14 1.69
N ASN A 89 -2.13 2.07 1.51
CA ASN A 89 -1.20 1.85 2.61
C ASN A 89 -0.10 2.92 2.63
N ILE A 90 0.39 3.16 3.83
CA ILE A 90 1.47 4.10 4.11
C ILE A 90 2.77 3.30 4.15
N GLY A 91 3.79 3.81 3.46
CA GLY A 91 5.11 3.19 3.39
C GLY A 91 6.11 3.81 4.36
N ASP A 92 7.32 3.27 4.33
CA ASP A 92 8.39 3.54 5.28
C ASP A 92 8.84 5.00 5.31
N GLN A 93 8.68 5.77 4.21
CA GLN A 93 9.09 7.18 4.19
C GLN A 93 8.17 8.13 4.98
N ILE A 94 6.94 7.71 5.29
CA ILE A 94 6.01 8.51 6.10
C ILE A 94 6.06 8.11 7.60
N GLN A 95 6.53 6.90 7.92
CA GLN A 95 6.63 6.40 9.29
C GLN A 95 7.75 7.08 10.07
#